data_AF-A0A2D5YRR6-F1
#
_entry.id   AF-A0A2D5YRR6-F1
#
_cell.length_a   1.000
_cell.length_b   1.000
_cell.length_c   1.000
_cell.angle_alpha   90.00
_cell.angle_beta   90.00
_cell.angle_gamma   90.00
#
_symmetry.space_group_name_H-M   'P 1'
#
loop_
_entity.id
_entity.type
_entity.pdbx_description
1 polymer ?
#
loop_
_entity_poly.entity_id
_entity_poly.type
_entity_poly.pdbx_seq_one_letter_code
_entity_poly.pdbx_strand_id
1 'polypeptide(L)'
;MKSVLERDKKRRNLYKKYEMRRLILKSLLYSDGLKEYEKNFIQYLLKRIPRDSSLVRIRNRCILTGRGRGVFTKFRLSRIMLKHYGLQG
;
A
#
# COMPACT_ATOMS: atom_id res chain seq x y z
N MET A 1 18.42 3.86 7.16
CA MET A 1 16.96 4.16 7.08
C MET A 1 16.51 4.77 5.75
N LYS A 2 17.33 5.62 5.09
CA LYS A 2 17.04 6.23 3.77
C LYS A 2 16.56 5.21 2.71
N SER A 3 17.28 4.11 2.53
CA SER A 3 16.93 3.04 1.57
C SER A 3 15.56 2.38 1.80
N VAL A 4 15.05 2.39 3.04
CA VAL A 4 13.74 1.81 3.36
C VAL A 4 12.62 2.79 3.00
N LEU A 5 12.86 4.09 3.20
CA LEU A 5 11.94 5.16 2.83
C LEU A 5 11.80 5.27 1.32
N GLU A 6 12.90 5.18 0.58
CA GLU A 6 12.89 5.18 -0.89
C GLU A 6 12.13 3.98 -1.46
N ARG A 7 12.31 2.78 -0.87
CA ARG A 7 11.51 1.60 -1.23
C ARG A 7 10.03 1.81 -0.98
N ASP A 8 9.65 2.41 0.15
CA ASP A 8 8.25 2.71 0.45
C ASP A 8 7.68 3.76 -0.52
N LYS A 9 8.46 4.79 -0.86
CA LYS A 9 8.10 5.80 -1.88
C LYS A 9 7.88 5.15 -3.25
N LYS A 10 8.76 4.24 -3.68
CA LYS A 10 8.60 3.47 -4.93
C LYS A 10 7.31 2.65 -4.91
N ARG A 11 6.98 1.98 -3.79
CA ARG A 11 5.74 1.21 -3.65
C ARG A 11 4.49 2.08 -3.73
N ARG A 12 4.48 3.24 -3.07
CA ARG A 12 3.36 4.20 -3.15
C ARG A 12 3.14 4.72 -4.57
N ASN A 13 4.22 4.97 -5.31
CA ASN A 13 4.13 5.37 -6.72
C ASN A 13 3.54 4.25 -7.59
N LEU A 14 3.99 3.00 -7.38
CA LEU A 14 3.43 1.85 -8.08
C LEU A 14 1.96 1.61 -7.74
N TYR A 15 1.60 1.77 -6.46
CA TYR A 15 0.22 1.68 -6.00
C TYR A 15 -0.67 2.69 -6.75
N LYS A 16 -0.30 3.96 -6.74
CA LYS A 16 -1.04 5.03 -7.44
C LYS A 16 -1.23 4.71 -8.94
N LYS A 17 -0.27 4.05 -9.58
CA LYS A 17 -0.34 3.67 -11.00
C LYS A 17 -1.27 2.47 -11.27
N TYR A 18 -1.30 1.47 -10.40
CA TYR A 18 -1.95 0.17 -10.68
C TYR A 18 -3.18 -0.13 -9.82
N GLU A 19 -3.49 0.68 -8.81
CA GLU A 19 -4.62 0.49 -7.89
C GLU A 19 -5.94 0.31 -8.64
N MET A 20 -6.31 1.24 -9.51
CA MET A 20 -7.56 1.18 -10.27
C MET A 20 -7.68 -0.11 -11.08
N ARG A 21 -6.62 -0.48 -11.80
CA ARG A 21 -6.60 -1.71 -12.59
C ARG A 21 -6.75 -2.97 -11.72
N ARG A 22 -6.12 -2.99 -10.54
CA ARG A 22 -6.27 -4.11 -9.59
C ARG A 22 -7.67 -4.18 -9.01
N LEU A 23 -8.29 -3.05 -8.69
CA LEU A 23 -9.66 -2.99 -8.16
C LEU A 23 -10.66 -3.52 -9.18
N ILE A 24 -10.58 -3.04 -10.43
CA ILE A 24 -11.45 -3.51 -11.53
C ILE A 24 -11.30 -5.02 -11.74
N LEU A 25 -10.08 -5.53 -11.86
CA LEU A 25 -9.87 -6.96 -12.08
C LEU A 25 -10.32 -7.81 -10.88
N LYS A 26 -10.19 -7.30 -9.65
CA LYS A 26 -10.71 -7.97 -8.47
C LYS A 26 -12.23 -7.95 -8.42
N SER A 27 -12.88 -6.82 -8.71
CA SER A 27 -14.34 -6.73 -8.71
C SER A 27 -14.95 -7.65 -9.76
N LEU A 28 -14.32 -7.76 -10.93
CA LEU A 28 -14.72 -8.74 -11.95
C LEU A 28 -14.61 -10.17 -11.43
N LEU A 29 -13.57 -10.54 -10.69
CA LEU A 29 -13.50 -11.91 -10.12
C LEU A 29 -14.60 -12.22 -9.10
N TYR A 30 -15.15 -11.21 -8.42
CA TYR A 30 -16.22 -11.37 -7.44
C TYR A 30 -17.62 -11.35 -8.06
N SER A 31 -17.77 -10.98 -9.34
CA SER A 31 -19.08 -11.02 -10.00
C SER A 31 -19.48 -12.45 -10.36
N ASP A 32 -20.70 -12.84 -10.00
CA ASP A 32 -21.29 -14.11 -10.41
C ASP A 32 -21.63 -14.09 -11.90
N GLY A 33 -21.40 -15.21 -12.59
CA GLY A 33 -21.72 -15.39 -14.02
C GLY A 33 -20.54 -15.50 -14.98
N LEU A 34 -19.30 -15.32 -14.51
CA LEU A 34 -18.11 -15.54 -15.34
C LEU A 34 -17.85 -17.02 -15.59
N LYS A 35 -17.52 -17.36 -16.85
CA LYS A 35 -17.07 -18.70 -17.21
C LYS A 35 -15.64 -18.93 -16.70
N GLU A 36 -15.27 -20.20 -16.51
CA GLU A 36 -13.98 -20.57 -15.92
C GLU A 36 -12.78 -20.04 -16.71
N TYR A 37 -12.86 -20.03 -18.05
CA TYR A 37 -11.79 -19.47 -18.88
C TYR A 37 -11.58 -17.96 -18.65
N GLU A 38 -12.66 -17.21 -18.42
CA GLU A 38 -12.61 -15.76 -18.17
C GLU A 38 -11.98 -15.48 -16.81
N LYS A 39 -12.37 -16.26 -15.79
CA LYS A 39 -11.76 -16.20 -14.46
C LYS A 39 -10.26 -16.46 -14.54
N ASN A 40 -9.84 -17.49 -15.28
CA ASN A 40 -8.43 -17.81 -15.48
C ASN A 40 -7.67 -16.69 -16.20
N PHE A 41 -8.27 -16.07 -17.21
CA PHE A 41 -7.69 -14.93 -17.91
C PHE A 41 -7.53 -13.70 -16.99
N ILE A 42 -8.54 -13.38 -16.19
CA ILE A 42 -8.48 -12.26 -15.23
C ILE A 42 -7.43 -12.52 -14.16
N GLN A 43 -7.32 -13.75 -13.65
CA GLN A 43 -6.26 -14.14 -12.71
C GLN A 43 -4.86 -14.01 -13.34
N TYR A 44 -4.70 -14.38 -14.61
CA TYR A 44 -3.46 -14.16 -15.35
C TYR A 44 -3.10 -12.68 -15.44
N LEU A 45 -4.08 -11.81 -15.79
CA LEU A 45 -3.88 -10.36 -15.82
C LEU A 45 -3.49 -9.78 -14.45
N LEU A 46 -4.11 -10.27 -13.36
CA LEU A 46 -3.75 -9.88 -11.99
C LEU A 46 -2.32 -10.28 -11.63
N LYS A 47 -1.87 -11.47 -12.05
CA LYS A 47 -0.50 -11.95 -11.83
C LYS A 47 0.55 -11.12 -12.59
N ARG A 48 0.21 -10.55 -13.75
CA ARG A 48 1.10 -9.65 -14.51
C ARG A 48 1.37 -8.31 -13.81
N ILE A 49 0.50 -7.89 -12.90
CA ILE A 49 0.67 -6.62 -12.18
C ILE A 49 1.78 -6.77 -11.13
N PRO A 50 2.71 -5.80 -10.99
CA PRO A 50 3.78 -5.89 -10.00
C PRO A 50 3.27 -6.12 -8.58
N ARG A 51 3.84 -7.10 -7.86
CA ARG A 51 3.44 -7.44 -6.48
C ARG A 51 3.53 -6.25 -5.52
N ASP A 52 4.53 -5.40 -5.72
CA ASP A 52 4.81 -4.20 -4.90
C ASP A 52 3.79 -3.06 -5.09
N SER A 53 2.89 -3.16 -6.08
CA SER A 53 1.75 -2.25 -6.24
C SER A 53 0.57 -2.58 -5.32
N SER A 54 0.64 -3.64 -4.51
CA SER A 54 -0.43 -4.00 -3.58
C SER A 54 -0.41 -3.14 -2.32
N LEU A 55 -1.58 -2.62 -1.91
CA LEU A 55 -1.77 -1.82 -0.69
C LEU A 55 -1.17 -2.50 0.55
N VAL A 56 -1.33 -3.83 0.65
CA VAL A 56 -0.86 -4.65 1.79
C VAL A 56 0.66 -4.54 2.02
N ARG A 57 1.44 -4.19 0.99
CA ARG A 57 2.90 -4.07 1.08
C ARG A 57 3.39 -2.66 1.44
N ILE A 58 2.49 -1.69 1.45
CA ILE A 58 2.75 -0.32 1.90
C ILE A 58 2.66 -0.31 3.42
N ARG A 59 3.61 0.34 4.09
CA ARG A 59 3.61 0.43 5.55
C ARG A 59 3.51 1.89 5.97
N ASN A 60 2.63 2.16 6.93
CA ASN A 60 2.58 3.47 7.58
C ASN A 60 3.87 3.68 8.38
N ARG A 61 4.58 4.76 8.06
CA ARG A 61 5.84 5.17 8.67
C ARG A 61 5.71 6.59 9.18
N CYS A 62 6.44 6.91 10.24
CA CYS A 62 6.60 8.27 10.71
C CYS A 62 7.19 9.14 9.59
N ILE A 63 6.59 10.30 9.31
CA ILE A 63 7.05 11.21 8.26
C ILE A 63 8.44 11.76 8.56
N LEU A 64 8.71 12.09 9.83
CA LEU A 64 9.97 12.70 10.25
C LEU A 64 11.11 11.68 10.37
N THR A 65 10.86 10.57 11.09
CA THR A 65 11.91 9.61 11.44
C THR A 65 11.92 8.34 10.60
N GLY A 66 10.87 8.07 9.83
CA GLY A 66 10.73 6.83 9.05
C GLY A 66 10.48 5.56 9.86
N ARG A 67 10.30 5.69 11.19
CA ARG A 67 9.97 4.57 12.09
C ARG A 67 8.66 3.91 11.66
N GLY A 68 8.67 2.59 11.47
CA GLY A 68 7.52 1.83 10.94
C GLY A 68 6.66 1.14 12.00
N ARG A 69 6.82 1.45 13.28
CA ARG A 69 6.07 0.87 14.40
C ARG A 69 5.62 1.96 15.36
N GLY A 70 4.43 1.80 15.95
CA GLY A 70 3.82 2.79 16.83
C GLY A 70 3.61 4.12 16.13
N VAL A 71 3.07 4.10 14.91
CA VAL A 71 2.74 5.28 14.12
C VAL A 71 1.25 5.54 14.25
N PHE A 72 0.89 6.73 14.71
CA PHE A 72 -0.51 7.13 14.79
C PHE A 72 -0.99 7.59 13.42
N THR A 73 -2.06 6.98 12.89
CA THR A 73 -2.53 7.24 11.52
C THR A 73 -2.97 8.69 11.31
N LYS A 74 -3.63 9.30 12.30
CA LYS A 74 -4.12 10.69 12.25
C LYS A 74 -2.99 11.71 12.08
N PHE A 75 -1.90 11.54 12.84
CA PHE A 75 -0.77 12.48 12.84
C PHE A 75 0.37 12.05 11.90
N ARG A 76 0.39 10.78 11.48
CA ARG A 76 1.47 10.16 10.70
C ARG A 76 2.84 10.30 11.37
N LEU A 77 2.85 10.40 12.69
CA LEU A 77 4.02 10.50 13.56
C LEU A 77 4.20 9.24 14.38
N SER A 78 5.45 8.91 14.72
CA SER A 78 5.74 7.86 15.70
C SER A 78 5.38 8.32 17.11
N ARG A 79 5.11 7.37 18.01
CA ARG A 79 4.86 7.62 19.43
C ARG A 79 5.94 8.47 20.12
N ILE A 80 7.18 8.37 19.66
CA ILE A 80 8.32 9.10 20.23
C ILE A 80 8.25 10.58 19.80
N MET A 81 8.06 10.84 18.50
CA MET A 81 7.94 12.21 18.01
C MET A 81 6.67 12.88 18.52
N LEU A 82 5.57 12.13 18.62
CA LEU A 82 4.34 12.66 19.18
C LEU A 82 4.52 13.07 20.64
N LYS A 83 5.19 12.24 21.46
CA LYS A 83 5.54 12.61 22.84
C LYS A 83 6.43 13.84 22.90
N HIS A 84 7.45 13.91 22.04
CA HIS A 84 8.38 15.04 22.00
C HIS A 84 7.64 16.36 21.72
N TYR A 85 6.81 16.41 20.67
CA TYR A 85 6.04 17.62 20.36
C TYR A 85 4.99 17.95 21.42
N GLY A 86 4.38 16.94 22.04
CA GLY A 86 3.41 17.15 23.12
C GLY A 86 4.02 17.62 24.44
N LEU A 87 5.35 17.55 24.61
CA LEU A 87 6.07 18.12 25.76
C LEU A 87 6.68 19.49 25.48
N GLN A 88 6.76 19.87 24.20
CA GLN A 88 7.29 21.17 23.76
C GLN A 88 6.20 22.26 23.68
N GLY A 89 4.93 21.87 23.81
CA GLY A 89 3.79 22.77 23.97
C GLY A 89 3.08 22.47 25.27
#